data_AF-A0A372L6T6-F1
#
_entry.id   AF-A0A372L6T6-F1
#
_cell.length_a   1.000
_cell.length_b   1.000
_cell.length_c   1.000
_cell.angle_alpha   90.00
_cell.angle_beta   90.00
_cell.angle_gamma   90.00
#
_symmetry.space_group_name_H-M   'P 1'
#
loop_
_entity.id
_entity.type
_entity.pdbx_description
1 polymer ?
#
loop_
_entity_poly.entity_id
_entity_poly.type
_entity_poly.pdbx_seq_one_letter_code
_entity_poly.pdbx_strand_id
1 'polypeptide(L)'
;MKEADWFNEPEKTPSASLYKITAANADQKKITNHPEGFSDENPIYNANLLTWLRKSKGLTNSDVWTADTECNDAKPWIQETKSYAIFHK
;
A
#
# COMPACT_ATOMS: atom_id res chain seq x y z
N MET A 1 9.63 -26.04 20.99
CA MET A 1 9.13 -24.73 20.56
C MET A 1 7.88 -25.00 19.73
N LYS A 2 6.71 -24.48 20.11
CA LYS A 2 5.46 -24.76 19.40
C LYS A 2 5.26 -23.60 18.41
N GLU A 3 5.24 -23.88 17.12
CA GLU A 3 5.09 -22.89 16.02
C GLU A 3 3.67 -22.27 15.96
N ALA A 4 3.00 -22.07 17.10
CA ALA A 4 1.61 -21.64 17.18
C ALA A 4 1.42 -20.19 17.65
N ASP A 5 2.52 -19.48 17.96
CA ASP A 5 2.48 -18.08 18.42
C ASP A 5 2.54 -17.05 17.27
N TRP A 6 2.46 -17.50 16.02
CA TRP A 6 2.35 -16.62 14.87
C TRP A 6 0.87 -16.40 14.51
N PHE A 7 0.35 -15.23 14.93
CA PHE A 7 -0.83 -14.52 14.45
C PHE A 7 -2.17 -15.28 14.38
N ASN A 8 -2.94 -15.26 15.47
CA ASN A 8 -4.35 -15.70 15.47
C ASN A 8 -5.37 -14.58 15.73
N GLU A 9 -4.92 -13.33 15.88
CA GLU A 9 -5.82 -12.19 16.08
C GLU A 9 -5.67 -11.22 14.91
N PRO A 10 -6.61 -11.20 13.94
CA PRO A 10 -6.61 -10.26 12.82
C PRO A 10 -6.55 -8.79 13.26
N GLU A 11 -7.03 -8.51 14.47
CA GLU A 11 -6.97 -7.19 15.07
C GLU A 11 -5.53 -6.77 15.43
N LYS A 12 -4.65 -7.73 15.74
CA LYS A 12 -3.24 -7.49 16.08
C LYS A 12 -2.33 -7.44 14.85
N THR A 13 -2.85 -7.69 13.65
CA THR A 13 -2.07 -7.60 12.41
C THR A 13 -1.67 -6.14 12.15
N PRO A 14 -0.36 -5.83 12.02
CA PRO A 14 0.07 -4.48 11.70
C PRO A 14 -0.44 -4.07 10.32
N SER A 15 -0.81 -2.80 10.21
CA SER A 15 -1.24 -2.22 8.94
C SER A 15 -0.05 -2.07 7.98
N ALA A 16 -0.23 -2.51 6.74
CA ALA A 16 0.81 -2.39 5.72
C ALA A 16 1.01 -0.94 5.30
N SER A 17 2.27 -0.52 5.17
CA SER A 17 2.66 0.75 4.53
C SER A 17 3.61 0.46 3.38
N LEU A 18 3.71 1.39 2.42
CA LEU A 18 4.64 1.23 1.31
C LEU A 18 6.04 1.70 1.69
N TYR A 19 7.03 0.95 1.25
CA TYR A 19 8.45 1.27 1.36
C TYR A 19 9.08 1.27 -0.03
N LYS A 20 9.97 2.24 -0.27
CA LYS A 20 10.84 2.29 -1.43
C LYS A 20 12.21 1.78 -1.03
N ILE A 21 12.73 0.84 -1.82
CA ILE A 21 14.07 0.27 -1.63
C ILE A 21 14.93 0.70 -2.82
N THR A 22 16.07 1.31 -2.54
CA THR A 22 17.03 1.72 -3.56
C THR A 22 18.20 0.75 -3.55
N ALA A 23 18.35 -0.02 -4.63
CA ALA A 23 19.38 -1.07 -4.71
C ALA A 23 20.82 -0.52 -4.72
N ALA A 24 21.02 0.71 -5.20
CA ALA A 24 22.34 1.31 -5.35
C ALA A 24 23.05 1.61 -4.02
N ASN A 25 22.28 1.90 -2.96
CA ASN A 25 22.79 2.32 -1.65
C ASN A 25 22.20 1.49 -0.49
N ALA A 26 21.44 0.43 -0.80
CA ALA A 26 20.71 -0.39 0.17
C ALA A 26 19.83 0.44 1.12
N ASP A 27 19.31 1.58 0.65
CA ASP A 27 18.44 2.45 1.43
C ASP A 27 16.97 2.00 1.34
N GLN A 28 16.27 2.07 2.47
CA GLN A 28 14.85 1.77 2.56
C GLN A 28 14.12 2.95 3.23
N LYS A 29 13.18 3.54 2.50
CA LYS A 29 12.38 4.68 2.95
C LYS A 29 10.90 4.34 2.97
N LYS A 30 10.22 4.59 4.09
CA LYS A 30 8.74 4.56 4.14
C LYS A 30 8.20 5.73 3.30
N ILE A 31 7.34 5.45 2.33
CA ILE A 31 6.84 6.46 1.38
C ILE A 31 5.36 6.80 1.57
N THR A 32 4.57 5.94 2.23
CA THR A 32 3.19 6.28 2.61
C THR A 32 3.03 6.40 4.12
N ASN A 33 2.14 7.30 4.53
CA ASN A 33 1.64 7.37 5.90
C ASN A 33 0.12 7.36 5.85
N HIS A 34 -0.48 6.20 6.09
CA HIS A 34 -1.92 6.05 6.18
C HIS A 34 -2.38 6.31 7.63
N PRO A 35 -3.63 6.75 7.86
CA PRO A 35 -4.21 6.82 9.19
C PRO A 35 -4.29 5.43 9.85
N GLU A 36 -4.50 5.40 11.16
CA GLU A 36 -4.79 4.16 11.87
C GLU A 36 -6.04 3.47 11.30
N GLY A 37 -6.01 2.15 11.19
CA GLY A 37 -7.10 1.37 10.60
C GLY A 37 -7.10 1.33 9.08
N PHE A 38 -6.07 1.83 8.40
CA PHE A 38 -5.88 1.66 6.95
C PHE A 38 -4.64 0.84 6.63
N SER A 39 -4.59 0.17 5.47
CA SER A 39 -3.38 -0.42 4.90
C SER A 39 -3.16 0.07 3.47
N ASP A 40 -1.90 0.28 3.09
CA ASP A 40 -1.49 0.56 1.72
C ASP A 40 -0.86 -0.69 1.09
N GLU A 41 -1.43 -1.16 -0.01
CA GLU A 41 -1.10 -2.46 -0.62
C GLU A 41 -1.00 -2.36 -2.15
N ASN A 42 -0.35 -3.34 -2.78
CA ASN A 42 -0.25 -3.48 -4.24
C ASN A 42 0.25 -2.22 -4.96
N PRO A 43 1.48 -1.74 -4.64
CA PRO A 43 2.08 -0.64 -5.37
C PRO A 43 2.37 -1.03 -6.83
N ILE A 44 2.01 -0.15 -7.76
CA ILE A 44 2.32 -0.29 -9.19
C ILE A 44 2.99 1.00 -9.65
N TYR A 45 4.20 0.88 -10.20
CA TYR A 45 4.87 1.99 -10.88
C TYR A 45 4.50 1.96 -12.37
N ASN A 46 4.05 3.09 -12.91
CA ASN A 46 3.84 3.28 -14.34
C ASN A 46 4.43 4.61 -14.78
N ALA A 47 5.54 4.54 -15.52
CA ALA A 47 6.33 5.69 -15.95
C ALA A 47 6.63 6.65 -14.77
N ASN A 48 5.91 7.77 -14.70
CA ASN A 48 6.14 8.84 -13.71
C ASN A 48 5.13 8.81 -12.54
N LEU A 49 4.32 7.76 -12.43
CA LEU A 49 3.28 7.65 -11.41
C LEU A 49 3.45 6.39 -10.57
N LEU A 50 3.15 6.51 -9.28
CA LEU A 50 2.90 5.41 -8.37
C LEU A 50 1.39 5.33 -8.11
N THR A 51 0.84 4.12 -8.17
CA THR A 51 -0.53 3.83 -7.74
C THR A 51 -0.55 2.71 -6.72
N TRP A 52 -1.54 2.67 -5.84
CA TRP A 52 -1.71 1.60 -4.86
C TRP A 52 -3.17 1.51 -4.39
N LEU A 53 -3.50 0.43 -3.68
CA LEU A 53 -4.77 0.31 -2.97
C LEU A 53 -4.61 0.77 -1.53
N ARG A 54 -5.46 1.69 -1.07
CA ARG A 54 -5.64 1.97 0.35
C ARG A 54 -6.91 1.29 0.84
N LYS A 55 -6.77 0.36 1.78
CA LYS A 55 -7.88 -0.41 2.36
C LYS A 55 -8.19 0.07 3.76
N SER A 56 -9.46 0.16 4.13
CA SER A 56 -9.84 0.31 5.54
C SER A 56 -10.04 -1.07 6.17
N LYS A 57 -9.56 -1.24 7.40
CA LYS A 57 -9.67 -2.50 8.15
C LYS A 57 -11.14 -2.86 8.32
N GLY A 58 -11.49 -4.08 7.93
CA GLY A 58 -12.87 -4.58 8.01
C GLY A 58 -13.75 -4.23 6.80
N LEU A 59 -13.27 -3.45 5.84
CA LEU A 59 -13.96 -3.22 4.57
C LEU A 59 -13.42 -4.13 3.46
N THR A 60 -14.30 -4.53 2.55
CA THR A 60 -13.94 -5.34 1.37
C THR A 60 -13.52 -4.48 0.17
N ASN A 61 -13.94 -3.22 0.15
CA ASN A 61 -13.58 -2.26 -0.88
C ASN A 61 -12.35 -1.44 -0.47
N SER A 62 -11.72 -0.83 -1.44
CA SER A 62 -10.47 -0.09 -1.32
C SER A 62 -10.49 1.10 -2.27
N ASP A 63 -9.72 2.13 -1.97
CA ASP A 63 -9.53 3.24 -2.89
C ASP A 63 -8.23 3.05 -3.66
N VAL A 64 -8.25 3.33 -4.96
CA VAL A 64 -7.01 3.51 -5.74
C VAL A 64 -6.47 4.89 -5.42
N TRP A 65 -5.24 4.94 -4.94
CA TRP A 65 -4.50 6.18 -4.72
C TRP A 65 -3.42 6.35 -5.78
N THR A 66 -3.04 7.60 -6.02
CA THR A 66 -1.96 7.95 -6.95
C THR A 66 -1.07 9.05 -6.38
N ALA A 67 0.20 9.02 -6.76
CA ALA A 67 1.24 9.98 -6.42
C ALA A 67 2.32 9.98 -7.52
N ASP A 68 3.31 10.87 -7.39
CA ASP A 68 4.55 10.73 -8.16
C ASP A 68 5.39 9.51 -7.71
N THR A 69 6.54 9.25 -8.35
CA THR A 69 7.42 8.11 -8.04
C THR A 69 8.15 8.20 -6.70
N GLU A 70 8.09 9.35 -6.04
CA GLU A 70 8.60 9.57 -4.67
C GLU A 70 7.47 9.60 -3.63
N CYS A 71 6.22 9.34 -4.08
CA CYS A 71 5.00 9.40 -3.29
C CYS A 71 4.61 10.82 -2.81
N ASN A 72 5.07 11.87 -3.48
CA ASN A 72 4.58 13.23 -3.25
C ASN A 72 3.20 13.43 -3.89
N ASP A 73 2.42 14.35 -3.36
CA ASP A 73 1.08 14.71 -3.83
C ASP A 73 0.09 13.53 -3.89
N ALA A 74 0.22 12.61 -2.92
CA ALA A 74 -0.65 11.47 -2.74
C ALA A 74 -2.13 11.88 -2.61
N LYS A 75 -2.97 11.34 -3.49
CA LYS A 75 -4.42 11.61 -3.51
C LYS A 75 -5.25 10.40 -3.94
N PRO A 76 -6.51 10.30 -3.51
CA PRO A 76 -7.43 9.31 -4.06
C PRO A 76 -7.65 9.58 -5.56
N TRP A 77 -7.66 8.51 -6.34
CA TRP A 77 -7.90 8.54 -7.78
C TRP A 77 -9.25 7.90 -8.14
N ILE A 78 -9.54 6.72 -7.57
CA ILE A 78 -10.79 5.97 -7.76
C ILE A 78 -11.22 5.43 -6.41
N GLN A 79 -12.51 5.50 -6.09
CA GLN A 79 -13.05 5.06 -4.81
C GLN A 79 -13.87 3.77 -4.94
N GLU A 80 -14.03 3.05 -3.83
CA GLU A 80 -14.92 1.88 -3.72
C GLU A 80 -14.61 0.76 -4.73
N THR A 81 -13.32 0.52 -4.94
CA THR A 81 -12.78 -0.49 -5.87
C THR A 81 -12.29 -1.74 -5.14
N LYS A 82 -12.58 -2.93 -5.68
CA LYS A 82 -12.04 -4.20 -5.15
C LYS A 82 -10.62 -4.48 -5.65
N SER A 83 -10.37 -4.15 -6.90
CA SER A 83 -9.08 -4.31 -7.57
C SER A 83 -8.97 -3.32 -8.72
N TYR A 84 -7.74 -3.10 -9.18
CA TYR A 84 -7.46 -2.29 -10.36
C TYR A 84 -6.29 -2.89 -11.11
N ALA A 85 -6.19 -2.57 -12.40
CA ALA A 85 -5.08 -2.93 -13.25
C ALA A 85 -4.72 -1.74 -14.14
N ILE A 86 -3.43 -1.60 -14.43
CA ILE A 86 -2.92 -0.62 -15.38
C ILE A 86 -2.47 -1.41 -16.61
N PHE A 87 -3.00 -1.05 -17.78
CA PHE A 87 -2.60 -1.64 -19.06
C PHE A 87 -1.65 -0.69 -19.78
N HIS A 88 -0.57 -1.24 -20.31
CA HIS A 88 0.32 -0.53 -21.22
C HIS A 88 -0.16 -0.74 -22.66
N LYS A 89 0.01 0.28 -23.50
CA LYS A 89 -0.30 0.22 -24.93
C LYS A 89 0.83 -0.44 -25.71
#